data_AF-A0A1G6ZGB4-F1
#
_entry.id   AF-A0A1G6ZGB4-F1
#
_cell.length_a   1.000
_cell.length_b   1.000
_cell.length_c   1.000
_cell.angle_alpha   90.00
_cell.angle_beta   90.00
_cell.angle_gamma   90.00
#
_symmetry.space_group_name_H-M   'P 1'
#
loop_
_entity.id
_entity.type
_entity.pdbx_description
1 polymer ?
#
loop_
_entity_poly.entity_id
_entity_poly.type
_entity_poly.pdbx_seq_one_letter_code
_entity_poly.pdbx_strand_id
1 'polypeptide(L)'
;MPDPFALPQRLVVSPPLDGAERALLAGLDLWPGRPRGRSPWTLCDDGCCLDLAADAGLVAAAGWLRFWLRELLSPRSAAARERAGSVGLGDHRVDGRVLVGSPAPVLLAVVASRVREVRLDDELFPVDGEQRPGPATVVELSPGRAHRTEP
;
A
#
# COMPACT_ATOMS: atom_id res chain seq x y z
N MET A 1 17.47 18.61 -7.42
CA MET A 1 16.55 17.66 -6.76
C MET A 1 15.54 17.21 -7.81
N PRO A 2 15.35 15.90 -8.06
CA PRO A 2 14.47 15.45 -9.13
C PRO A 2 13.01 15.80 -8.83
N ASP A 3 12.30 16.27 -9.84
CA ASP A 3 10.87 16.56 -9.77
C ASP A 3 10.10 15.26 -9.40
N PRO A 4 9.29 15.25 -8.32
CA PRO A 4 8.48 14.10 -7.93
C PRO A 4 7.50 13.65 -9.02
N PHE A 5 7.08 14.56 -9.91
CA PHE A 5 6.27 14.29 -11.09
C PHE A 5 7.09 13.71 -12.25
N ALA A 6 8.41 13.92 -12.27
CA ALA A 6 9.33 13.34 -13.25
C ALA A 6 9.81 11.93 -12.86
N LEU A 7 9.37 11.41 -11.71
CA LEU A 7 9.66 10.04 -11.32
C LEU A 7 8.88 9.06 -12.22
N PRO A 8 9.46 7.92 -12.61
CA PRO A 8 8.71 6.91 -13.37
C PRO A 8 7.51 6.45 -12.55
N GLN A 9 6.31 6.77 -13.05
CA GLN A 9 5.03 6.49 -12.40
C GLN A 9 4.59 5.08 -12.73
N ARG A 10 5.29 4.10 -12.16
CA ARG A 10 5.09 2.70 -12.48
C ARG A 10 5.37 1.82 -11.28
N LEU A 11 4.60 0.75 -11.15
CA LEU A 11 4.93 -0.36 -10.25
C LEU A 11 5.50 -1.50 -11.09
N VAL A 12 6.64 -2.04 -10.66
CA VAL A 12 7.34 -3.15 -11.30
C VAL A 12 7.03 -4.43 -10.54
N VAL A 13 6.81 -5.51 -11.26
CA VAL A 13 6.54 -6.86 -10.75
C VAL A 13 7.73 -7.76 -11.06
N SER A 14 8.23 -8.50 -10.05
CA SER A 14 9.38 -9.39 -10.18
C SER A 14 9.19 -10.68 -9.35
N PRO A 15 9.28 -11.87 -9.96
CA PRO A 15 9.41 -12.11 -11.40
C PRO A 15 8.17 -11.60 -12.17
N PRO A 16 8.30 -11.29 -13.49
CA PRO A 16 7.16 -10.92 -14.32
C PRO A 16 6.07 -12.00 -14.29
N LEU A 17 4.81 -11.56 -14.34
CA LEU A 17 3.66 -12.47 -14.38
C LEU A 17 3.51 -13.06 -15.78
N ASP A 18 3.33 -14.38 -15.87
CA ASP A 18 3.10 -15.05 -17.14
C ASP A 18 1.68 -14.81 -17.69
N GLY A 19 1.35 -15.41 -18.84
CA GLY A 19 0.03 -15.25 -19.45
C GLY A 19 -1.12 -15.79 -18.59
N ALA A 20 -0.93 -16.91 -17.89
CA ALA A 20 -1.96 -17.55 -17.08
C ALA A 20 -2.20 -16.75 -15.78
N GLU A 21 -1.12 -16.32 -15.13
CA GLU A 21 -1.17 -15.48 -13.93
C GLU A 21 -1.86 -14.13 -14.20
N ARG A 22 -1.56 -13.50 -15.34
CA ARG A 22 -2.23 -12.27 -15.79
C ARG A 22 -3.72 -12.47 -16.04
N ALA A 23 -4.09 -13.54 -16.74
CA ALA A 23 -5.50 -13.87 -16.99
C ALA A 23 -6.27 -14.09 -15.68
N LEU A 24 -5.64 -14.72 -14.70
CA LEU A 24 -6.23 -14.93 -13.39
C LEU A 24 -6.44 -13.62 -12.63
N LEU A 25 -5.45 -12.74 -12.61
CA LEU A 25 -5.56 -11.41 -11.98
C LEU A 25 -6.64 -10.54 -12.63
N ALA A 26 -6.85 -10.66 -13.94
CA ALA A 26 -7.92 -9.97 -14.66
C ALA A 26 -9.31 -10.55 -14.33
N GLY A 27 -9.40 -11.82 -13.93
CA GLY A 27 -10.65 -12.57 -13.71
C GLY A 27 -11.05 -12.78 -12.25
N LEU A 28 -10.57 -11.96 -11.29
CA LEU A 28 -10.76 -12.14 -9.85
C LEU A 28 -12.19 -11.95 -9.31
N ASP A 29 -13.21 -12.05 -10.16
CA ASP A 29 -14.62 -11.78 -9.85
C ASP A 29 -15.25 -12.70 -8.80
N LEU A 30 -14.52 -13.68 -8.26
CA LEU A 30 -14.98 -14.57 -7.18
C LEU A 30 -13.99 -14.70 -6.02
N TRP A 31 -12.91 -13.91 -5.99
CA TRP A 31 -11.90 -14.04 -4.95
C TRP A 31 -12.40 -13.52 -3.58
N PRO A 32 -12.20 -14.28 -2.48
CA PRO A 32 -12.61 -13.86 -1.15
C PRO A 32 -11.97 -12.54 -0.71
N GLY A 33 -12.77 -11.64 -0.15
CA GLY A 33 -12.25 -10.37 0.39
C GLY A 33 -11.80 -9.35 -0.66
N ARG A 34 -12.14 -9.57 -1.94
CA ARG A 34 -11.83 -8.59 -2.99
C ARG A 34 -12.49 -7.23 -2.69
N PRO A 35 -11.83 -6.11 -3.02
CA PRO A 35 -12.48 -4.81 -3.01
C PRO A 35 -13.68 -4.78 -3.97
N ARG A 36 -14.65 -3.89 -3.68
CA ARG A 36 -15.81 -3.69 -4.56
C ARG A 36 -15.42 -2.95 -5.84
N GLY A 37 -16.15 -3.22 -6.92
CA GLY A 37 -15.92 -2.60 -8.23
C GLY A 37 -14.91 -3.37 -9.07
N ARG A 38 -14.46 -2.76 -10.18
CA ARG A 38 -13.36 -3.29 -11.00
C ARG A 38 -12.02 -2.79 -10.49
N SER A 39 -10.96 -3.56 -10.69
CA SER A 39 -9.60 -3.09 -10.41
C SER A 39 -9.26 -1.91 -11.33
N PRO A 40 -8.71 -0.80 -10.81
CA PRO A 40 -8.18 0.28 -11.62
C PRO A 40 -6.76 -0.02 -12.14
N TRP A 41 -6.19 -1.17 -11.78
CA TRP A 41 -4.83 -1.57 -12.18
C TRP A 41 -4.89 -2.54 -13.35
N THR A 42 -4.04 -2.30 -14.33
CA THR A 42 -3.86 -3.16 -15.51
C THR A 42 -2.42 -3.63 -15.56
N LEU A 43 -2.21 -4.92 -15.84
CA LEU A 43 -0.89 -5.47 -16.12
C LEU A 43 -0.49 -5.13 -17.56
N CYS A 44 0.78 -4.77 -17.77
CA CYS A 44 1.30 -4.70 -19.13
C CYS A 44 1.33 -6.10 -19.79
N ASP A 45 1.48 -6.12 -21.12
CA ASP A 45 1.49 -7.36 -21.89
C ASP A 45 2.65 -8.31 -21.56
N ASP A 46 3.74 -7.78 -20.98
CA ASP A 46 4.89 -8.55 -20.52
C ASP A 46 4.76 -9.00 -19.05
N GLY A 47 3.70 -8.57 -18.35
CA GLY A 47 3.46 -8.90 -16.94
C GLY A 47 4.46 -8.34 -15.93
N CYS A 48 5.38 -7.49 -16.37
CA CYS A 48 6.45 -6.93 -15.55
C CYS A 48 6.06 -5.60 -14.87
N CYS A 49 4.92 -5.01 -15.22
CA CYS A 49 4.51 -3.69 -14.74
C CYS A 49 3.00 -3.59 -14.50
N LEU A 50 2.61 -2.73 -13.55
CA LEU A 50 1.24 -2.31 -13.33
C LEU A 50 1.07 -0.84 -13.69
N ASP A 51 0.06 -0.58 -14.52
CA ASP A 51 -0.36 0.74 -14.92
C ASP A 51 -1.72 1.06 -14.28
N LEU A 52 -1.88 2.29 -13.82
CA LEU A 52 -3.10 2.76 -13.13
C LEU A 52 -4.01 3.50 -14.11
N ALA A 53 -5.31 3.23 -14.07
CA ALA A 53 -6.30 3.99 -14.84
C ALA A 53 -6.28 5.48 -14.46
N ALA A 54 -6.36 6.36 -15.47
CA ALA A 54 -6.15 7.81 -15.30
C ALA A 54 -7.18 8.48 -14.36
N ASP A 55 -8.40 7.94 -14.27
CA ASP A 55 -9.50 8.43 -13.46
C ASP A 55 -9.65 7.68 -12.11
N ALA A 56 -8.67 6.85 -11.76
CA ALA A 56 -8.73 6.04 -10.56
C ALA A 56 -8.69 6.91 -9.28
N GLY A 57 -9.70 6.72 -8.41
CA GLY A 57 -9.69 7.29 -7.07
C GLY A 57 -8.70 6.59 -6.14
N LEU A 58 -8.11 7.36 -5.21
CA LEU A 58 -7.11 6.88 -4.24
C LEU A 58 -7.57 5.64 -3.46
N VAL A 59 -8.80 5.64 -2.95
CA VAL A 59 -9.34 4.55 -2.13
C VAL A 59 -9.40 3.24 -2.94
N ALA A 60 -9.86 3.32 -4.19
CA ALA A 60 -9.95 2.16 -5.07
C ALA A 60 -8.54 1.66 -5.44
N ALA A 61 -7.65 2.56 -5.87
CA ALA A 61 -6.27 2.23 -6.24
C ALA A 61 -5.52 1.55 -5.08
N ALA A 62 -5.50 2.17 -3.90
CA ALA A 62 -4.81 1.64 -2.74
C ALA A 62 -5.45 0.35 -2.21
N GLY A 63 -6.78 0.26 -2.23
CA GLY A 63 -7.53 -0.92 -1.79
C GLY A 63 -7.20 -2.15 -2.64
N TRP A 64 -7.30 -2.03 -3.96
CA TRP A 64 -6.96 -3.09 -4.91
C TRP A 64 -5.50 -3.52 -4.80
N LEU A 65 -4.57 -2.56 -4.72
CA LEU A 65 -3.16 -2.87 -4.62
C LEU A 65 -2.82 -3.60 -3.32
N ARG A 66 -3.38 -3.17 -2.18
CA ARG A 66 -3.22 -3.88 -0.90
C ARG A 66 -3.75 -5.30 -0.95
N PHE A 67 -4.90 -5.50 -1.61
CA PHE A 67 -5.50 -6.81 -1.79
C PHE A 67 -4.62 -7.72 -2.63
N TRP A 68 -4.21 -7.29 -3.83
CA TRP A 68 -3.30 -8.07 -4.69
C TRP A 68 -2.02 -8.46 -3.97
N LEU A 69 -1.38 -7.53 -3.27
CA LEU A 69 -0.14 -7.84 -2.54
C LEU A 69 -0.34 -8.83 -1.41
N ARG A 70 -1.44 -8.75 -0.66
CA ARG A 70 -1.65 -9.57 0.55
C ARG A 70 -2.28 -10.93 0.28
N GLU A 71 -3.04 -11.06 -0.80
CA GLU A 71 -3.80 -12.28 -1.10
C GLU A 71 -3.24 -13.08 -2.27
N LEU A 72 -2.45 -12.45 -3.17
CA LEU A 72 -2.10 -13.05 -4.46
C LEU A 72 -0.61 -13.00 -4.74
N LEU A 73 -0.01 -11.81 -4.78
CA LEU A 73 1.36 -11.63 -5.27
C LEU A 73 2.42 -11.93 -4.20
N SER A 74 2.20 -11.47 -2.96
CA SER A 74 3.12 -11.68 -1.83
C SER A 74 2.34 -12.01 -0.55
N PRO A 75 1.58 -13.12 -0.55
CA PRO A 75 0.63 -13.45 0.49
C PRO A 75 1.28 -13.62 1.86
N ARG A 76 0.66 -13.01 2.88
CA ARG A 76 1.24 -12.96 4.23
C ARG A 76 0.68 -14.00 5.18
N SER A 77 -0.62 -14.27 5.08
CA SER A 77 -1.26 -15.28 5.92
C SER A 77 -1.04 -16.67 5.33
N ALA A 78 -1.08 -17.71 6.17
CA ALA A 78 -0.97 -19.09 5.71
C ALA A 78 -2.12 -19.44 4.74
N ALA A 79 -3.35 -19.02 5.06
CA ALA A 79 -4.51 -19.26 4.22
C ALA A 79 -4.43 -18.52 2.86
N ALA A 80 -3.87 -17.31 2.83
CA ALA A 80 -3.63 -16.61 1.57
C ALA A 80 -2.54 -17.30 0.73
N ARG A 81 -1.46 -17.77 1.38
CA ARG A 81 -0.40 -18.54 0.71
C ARG A 81 -0.93 -19.82 0.08
N GLU A 82 -1.77 -20.56 0.81
CA GLU A 82 -2.39 -21.77 0.31
C GLU A 82 -3.32 -21.49 -0.89
N ARG A 83 -4.18 -20.47 -0.79
CA ARG A 83 -5.08 -20.09 -1.90
C ARG A 83 -4.34 -19.55 -3.12
N ALA A 84 -3.32 -18.72 -2.93
CA ALA A 84 -2.52 -18.21 -4.04
C ALA A 84 -1.73 -19.36 -4.70
N GLY A 85 -1.10 -20.20 -3.88
CA GLY A 85 -0.32 -21.33 -4.35
C GLY A 85 -1.16 -22.36 -5.11
N SER A 86 -2.42 -22.58 -4.74
CA SER A 86 -3.32 -23.50 -5.47
C SER A 86 -3.66 -23.03 -6.89
N VAL A 87 -3.39 -21.76 -7.21
CA VAL A 87 -3.56 -21.18 -8.55
C VAL A 87 -2.24 -20.71 -9.18
N GLY A 88 -1.10 -21.11 -8.61
CA GLY A 88 0.22 -20.81 -9.14
C GLY A 88 0.75 -19.40 -8.85
N LEU A 89 0.16 -18.67 -7.92
CA LEU A 89 0.61 -17.34 -7.49
C LEU A 89 1.29 -17.39 -6.11
N GLY A 90 2.04 -16.34 -5.77
CA GLY A 90 2.50 -16.10 -4.39
C GLY A 90 3.93 -15.62 -4.24
N ASP A 91 4.71 -15.63 -5.31
CA ASP A 91 6.15 -15.38 -5.26
C ASP A 91 6.59 -14.11 -5.99
N HIS A 92 5.67 -13.17 -6.21
CA HIS A 92 5.94 -11.91 -6.89
C HIS A 92 6.15 -10.76 -5.91
N ARG A 93 7.28 -10.09 -6.09
CA ARG A 93 7.57 -8.81 -5.46
C ARG A 93 7.03 -7.68 -6.34
N VAL A 94 6.43 -6.67 -5.71
CA VAL A 94 6.04 -5.44 -6.39
C VAL A 94 6.70 -4.27 -5.68
N ASP A 95 7.31 -3.36 -6.45
CA ASP A 95 7.84 -2.10 -5.94
C ASP A 95 7.63 -0.99 -6.96
N GLY A 96 7.68 0.25 -6.47
CA GLY A 96 7.58 1.42 -7.32
C GLY A 96 6.68 2.46 -6.69
N ARG A 97 6.30 3.45 -7.50
CA ARG A 97 5.50 4.58 -7.03
C ARG A 97 4.63 5.13 -8.15
N VAL A 98 3.43 5.55 -7.80
CA VAL A 98 2.50 6.22 -8.73
C VAL A 98 1.80 7.37 -8.02
N LEU A 99 1.46 8.42 -8.76
CA LEU A 99 0.63 9.50 -8.26
C LEU A 99 -0.84 9.16 -8.50
N VAL A 100 -1.68 9.46 -7.52
CA VAL A 100 -3.12 9.18 -7.59
C VAL A 100 -3.93 10.41 -7.17
N GLY A 101 -4.91 10.76 -7.99
CA GLY A 101 -5.81 11.88 -7.75
C GLY A 101 -5.28 13.23 -8.23
N SER A 102 -6.20 14.18 -8.34
CA SER A 102 -6.00 15.58 -8.71
C SER A 102 -7.13 16.41 -8.07
N PRO A 103 -6.91 17.67 -7.63
CA PRO A 103 -5.67 18.47 -7.75
C PRO A 103 -4.64 18.26 -6.63
N ALA A 104 -4.96 17.50 -5.58
CA ALA A 104 -4.06 17.17 -4.49
C ALA A 104 -3.57 15.71 -4.62
N PRO A 105 -2.57 15.43 -5.46
CA PRO A 105 -2.11 14.08 -5.71
C PRO A 105 -1.50 13.44 -4.46
N VAL A 106 -1.79 12.16 -4.26
CA VAL A 106 -1.16 11.32 -3.24
C VAL A 106 -0.24 10.32 -3.93
N LEU A 107 0.99 10.22 -3.45
CA LEU A 107 1.94 9.21 -3.91
C LEU A 107 1.63 7.88 -3.24
N LEU A 108 1.25 6.88 -4.03
CA LEU A 108 1.24 5.48 -3.61
C LEU A 108 2.61 4.88 -3.86
N ALA A 109 3.33 4.56 -2.79
CA ALA A 109 4.61 3.86 -2.86
C ALA A 109 4.43 2.41 -2.42
N VAL A 110 4.97 1.47 -3.20
CA VAL A 110 5.10 0.06 -2.79
C VAL A 110 6.55 -0.21 -2.47
N VAL A 111 6.81 -0.56 -1.21
CA VAL A 111 8.15 -0.92 -0.73
C VAL A 111 8.04 -2.21 0.05
N ALA A 112 8.80 -3.24 -0.34
CA ALA A 112 8.77 -4.56 0.30
C ALA A 112 7.32 -5.14 0.38
N SER A 113 6.60 -5.05 -0.73
CA SER A 113 5.21 -5.50 -0.86
C SER A 113 4.28 -4.85 0.19
N ARG A 114 4.50 -3.56 0.50
CA ARG A 114 3.62 -2.75 1.37
C ARG A 114 3.27 -1.45 0.68
N VAL A 115 1.98 -1.17 0.60
CA VAL A 115 1.46 0.10 0.10
C VAL A 115 1.56 1.16 1.19
N ARG A 116 2.19 2.28 0.87
CA ARG A 116 2.24 3.50 1.67
C ARG A 116 1.60 4.64 0.88
N GLU A 117 0.79 5.44 1.56
CA GLU A 117 0.20 6.66 1.03
C GLU A 117 1.03 7.83 1.58
N VAL A 118 1.63 8.61 0.68
CA VAL A 118 2.41 9.82 1.03
C VAL A 118 1.70 11.01 0.43
N ARG A 119 1.21 11.92 1.28
CA ARG A 119 0.64 13.18 0.82
C ARG A 119 1.77 14.07 0.35
N LEU A 120 1.59 14.67 -0.82
CA LEU A 120 2.48 15.68 -1.33
C LEU A 120 1.98 17.04 -0.84
N ASP A 121 2.74 17.72 0.00
CA ASP A 121 2.57 19.14 0.28
C ASP A 121 3.45 19.96 -0.67
N ASP A 122 3.23 21.28 -0.69
CA ASP A 122 4.03 22.22 -1.51
C ASP A 122 5.53 22.24 -1.10
N GLU A 123 5.89 21.55 0.00
CA GLU A 123 7.23 21.46 0.58
C GLU A 123 7.74 20.02 0.63
N LEU A 124 7.77 19.28 -0.48
CA LEU A 124 8.26 17.89 -0.56
C LEU A 124 9.75 17.70 -0.14
N PHE A 125 9.99 17.79 1.16
CA PHE A 125 11.08 17.20 1.90
C PHE A 125 10.52 15.99 2.65
N PRO A 126 11.24 14.85 2.68
CA PRO A 126 10.90 13.80 3.62
C PRO A 126 11.04 14.38 5.04
N VAL A 127 9.93 14.54 5.77
CA VAL A 127 10.00 14.51 7.23
C VAL A 127 10.43 13.10 7.58
N ASP A 128 11.72 12.95 7.87
CA ASP A 128 12.25 11.78 8.52
C ASP A 128 11.33 11.47 9.70
N GLY A 129 10.78 10.26 9.68
CA GLY A 129 9.94 9.77 10.74
C GLY A 129 10.77 9.63 12.00
N GLU A 130 10.72 10.64 12.86
CA GLU A 130 11.05 10.48 14.28
C GLU A 130 9.87 10.90 15.14
N GLN A 131 8.97 9.94 15.34
CA GLN A 131 8.61 9.60 16.71
C GLN A 131 8.28 8.11 16.79
N ARG A 132 9.33 7.33 17.06
CA ARG A 132 9.17 6.16 17.92
C ARG A 132 8.43 6.64 19.19
N PRO A 133 7.32 6.02 19.60
CA PRO A 133 7.01 6.02 21.01
C PRO A 133 8.19 5.29 21.68
N GLY A 134 9.08 6.04 22.33
CA GLY A 134 9.99 5.49 23.31
C GLY A 134 9.20 4.75 24.39
N PRO A 135 9.83 3.87 25.19
CA PRO A 135 9.12 3.11 26.21
C PRO A 135 8.28 4.08 27.06
N ALA A 136 6.98 3.78 27.15
CA ALA A 136 6.04 4.59 27.91
C ALA A 136 6.61 4.80 29.32
N THR A 137 7.01 6.03 29.61
CA THR A 137 7.36 6.39 30.98
C THR A 137 6.04 6.52 31.71
N VAL A 138 5.71 5.52 32.52
CA VAL A 138 4.64 5.62 33.51
C VAL A 138 5.06 6.71 34.48
N VAL A 139 4.43 7.87 34.38
CA VAL A 139 4.55 8.92 35.39
C VAL A 139 3.62 8.51 36.53
N GLU A 140 4.20 8.09 37.66
CA GLU A 140 3.44 7.94 38.89
C GLU A 140 2.91 9.31 39.32
N LEU A 141 1.58 9.48 39.23
CA LEU A 141 0.90 10.63 39.80
C LEU A 141 0.98 10.52 41.32
N SER A 142 1.93 11.24 41.92
CA SER A 142 2.02 11.36 43.37
C SER A 142 0.76 12.04 43.94
N PRO A 143 0.14 11.50 45.00
CA PRO A 143 -1.07 12.07 45.58
C PRO A 143 -0.76 13.36 46.34
N GLY A 144 -1.10 14.49 45.72
CA GLY A 144 -1.00 15.83 46.29
C GLY A 144 -2.04 16.05 47.40
N ARG A 145 -1.54 15.90 48.62
CA ARG A 145 -2.15 16.05 49.95
C ARG A 145 -3.01 17.32 50.12
N ALA A 146 -4.09 17.13 50.88
CA ALA A 146 -5.06 18.13 51.33
C ALA A 146 -4.42 19.40 51.92
N HIS A 147 -4.90 20.56 51.46
CA HIS A 147 -4.78 21.81 52.21
C HIS A 147 -6.07 22.05 53.01
N ARG A 148 -5.90 21.96 54.32
CA ARG A 148 -6.83 22.42 55.34
C ARG A 148 -6.71 23.95 55.40
N THR A 149 -7.83 24.66 55.36
CA THR A 149 -7.90 26.12 55.54
C THR A 149 -8.90 26.40 56.66
N GLU A 150 -8.40 26.93 57.77
CA GLU A 150 -9.14 27.65 58.83
C GLU A 150 -8.13 28.70 59.35
N PRO A 151 -8.59 29.93 59.64
CA PRO A 151 -9.40 30.21 60.83
C PRO A 151 -10.75 30.88 60.58
#